data_AF-A0A8C6T7H8-F1
#
_entry.id   AF-A0A8C6T7H8-F1
#
_cell.length_a   1.000
_cell.length_b   1.000
_cell.length_c   1.000
_cell.angle_alpha   90.00
_cell.angle_beta   90.00
_cell.angle_gamma   90.00
#
_symmetry.space_group_name_H-M   'P 1'
#
loop_
_entity.id
_entity.type
_entity.pdbx_description
1 polymer ?
#
loop_
_entity_poly.entity_id
_entity_poly.type
_entity_poly.pdbx_seq_one_letter_code
_entity_poly.pdbx_strand_id
1 'polypeptide(L)'
;MLNPGQQQPYFPSPAPGQAPGPAAAAAPAQVQAAAVKAHHHHHHHHQQHHLQPQLDIEPDRPIGYGAFGVVWSVTDPRDGKRVALKKMPNVFQNLVSCKRVFRELKMLCFFKHENVLSALDILQPPHIDYFEEIYVVTELMQSDLHKIIVSPQPLSSDHAKVFLYQILRGLKYLHSAGILHRDIKPGNLLVNSNCVLKICDFGLARVEETDESRHMTQEVVTQYYRAPEILMGSRHYSNSIDIWSVGCIFAELLGRRILFQAQSPIQQLDLITDLLGTPSMEAMRTACEGARAHILRGPHKQPSLPVLYTLSSQATHEAVHLLCRMLVFDPSKRISAKDALAHPYLDEGRLRYHTCMCKCCYTTSTGRVYTSDFEPVTNPKFDDGFEKNLSSVRQVKEIIHQFILEQQKGSRVPLCINPQSAAFKSFISRAGRYDDIKPSYDLQS
;
A
#
# COMPACT_ATOMS: atom_id res chain seq x y z
N MET A 1 68.54 3.20 -24.02
CA MET A 1 68.48 4.66 -23.86
C MET A 1 67.83 4.91 -22.49
N LEU A 2 68.56 4.99 -21.38
CA LEU A 2 69.46 6.07 -20.90
C LEU A 2 68.75 7.41 -20.59
N ASN A 3 68.25 7.54 -19.35
CA ASN A 3 68.46 8.64 -18.36
C ASN A 3 68.06 10.12 -18.66
N PRO A 4 67.97 11.01 -17.64
CA PRO A 4 67.44 10.83 -16.26
C PRO A 4 66.70 12.07 -15.64
N GLY A 5 66.13 11.91 -14.42
CA GLY A 5 65.85 13.00 -13.44
C GLY A 5 64.56 13.80 -13.66
N GLN A 6 63.90 14.47 -12.69
CA GLN A 6 64.01 14.67 -11.23
C GLN A 6 62.56 15.04 -10.74
N GLN A 7 62.10 14.95 -9.48
CA GLN A 7 62.61 14.49 -8.16
C GLN A 7 61.40 14.22 -7.22
N GLN A 8 61.63 13.69 -6.01
CA GLN A 8 60.67 13.71 -4.87
C GLN A 8 61.23 14.58 -3.73
N PRO A 9 60.38 15.02 -2.78
CA PRO A 9 60.75 15.06 -1.36
C PRO A 9 59.87 14.15 -0.49
N TYR A 10 60.43 13.70 0.63
CA TYR A 10 59.87 12.69 1.54
C TYR A 10 59.26 13.32 2.81
N PHE A 11 58.47 12.54 3.54
CA PHE A 11 57.68 12.92 4.72
C PHE A 11 58.50 13.25 5.98
N PRO A 12 57.84 13.80 7.01
CA PRO A 12 57.86 13.12 8.31
C PRO A 12 56.46 12.87 8.90
N SER A 13 56.28 11.71 9.53
CA SER A 13 55.12 11.39 10.38
C SER A 13 55.38 11.76 11.85
N PRO A 14 54.37 12.23 12.60
CA PRO A 14 54.32 12.13 14.05
C PRO A 14 53.47 10.94 14.53
N ALA A 15 53.73 10.48 15.75
CA ALA A 15 53.08 9.33 16.40
C ALA A 15 51.74 9.71 17.09
N PRO A 16 50.94 8.76 17.62
CA PRO A 16 49.54 8.99 17.97
C PRO A 16 49.34 9.59 19.38
N GLY A 17 48.30 10.41 19.54
CA GLY A 17 47.85 10.84 20.87
C GLY A 17 46.73 11.89 20.88
N GLN A 18 45.77 11.66 21.77
CA GLN A 18 44.71 12.59 22.24
C GLN A 18 43.54 12.89 21.29
N ALA A 19 42.33 12.68 21.83
CA ALA A 19 41.05 12.87 21.15
C ALA A 19 40.44 14.25 21.44
N PRO A 20 39.68 14.85 20.50
CA PRO A 20 38.74 15.92 20.80
C PRO A 20 37.35 15.36 21.18
N GLY A 21 36.71 15.99 22.16
CA GLY A 21 35.39 15.61 22.68
C GLY A 21 34.21 15.93 21.74
N PRO A 22 32.97 15.58 22.13
CA PRO A 22 31.82 15.58 21.24
C PRO A 22 31.36 16.98 20.85
N ALA A 23 31.08 17.17 19.56
CA ALA A 23 30.39 18.35 19.05
C ALA A 23 28.95 18.41 19.59
N ALA A 24 28.51 19.59 20.00
CA ALA A 24 27.22 19.80 20.65
C ALA A 24 26.04 19.51 19.71
N ALA A 25 25.00 18.85 20.24
CA ALA A 25 23.76 18.61 19.54
C ALA A 25 22.99 19.92 19.28
N ALA A 26 22.56 20.15 18.04
CA ALA A 26 21.66 21.24 17.71
C ALA A 26 20.24 20.94 18.24
N ALA A 27 19.71 21.83 19.07
CA ALA A 27 18.34 21.76 19.57
C ALA A 27 17.32 22.10 18.47
N PRO A 28 16.09 21.54 18.50
CA PRO A 28 15.07 21.80 17.49
C PRO A 28 14.51 23.23 17.60
N ALA A 29 14.20 23.81 16.44
CA ALA A 29 13.67 25.17 16.33
C ALA A 29 12.29 25.31 17.00
N GLN A 30 12.14 26.35 17.83
CA GLN A 30 10.87 26.73 18.44
C GLN A 30 9.98 27.44 17.41
N VAL A 31 8.73 26.98 17.26
CA VAL A 31 7.71 27.70 16.49
C VAL A 31 7.16 28.85 17.34
N GLN A 32 7.26 30.08 16.83
CA GLN A 32 6.76 31.27 17.51
C GLN A 32 5.22 31.27 17.53
N ALA A 33 4.63 31.29 18.72
CA ALA A 33 3.22 31.57 18.91
C ALA A 33 2.98 33.09 18.89
N ALA A 34 2.02 33.55 18.07
CA ALA A 34 1.65 34.96 17.99
C ALA A 34 0.88 35.40 19.25
N ALA A 35 1.32 36.48 19.89
CA ALA A 35 0.67 37.03 21.08
C ALA A 35 -0.61 37.80 20.74
N VAL A 36 -1.70 37.51 21.46
CA VAL A 36 -2.93 38.32 21.46
C VAL A 36 -2.95 39.16 22.74
N LYS A 37 -3.26 40.46 22.60
CA LYS A 37 -3.18 41.46 23.67
C LYS A 37 -4.22 41.23 24.77
N ALA A 38 -3.82 41.43 26.02
CA ALA A 38 -4.72 41.46 27.16
C ALA A 38 -5.41 42.83 27.32
N HIS A 39 -6.71 42.81 27.64
CA HIS A 39 -7.43 43.94 28.24
C HIS A 39 -8.17 43.47 29.49
N HIS A 40 -8.45 44.42 30.40
CA HIS A 40 -8.73 44.16 31.82
C HIS A 40 -10.20 44.43 32.21
N HIS A 41 -10.62 43.79 33.31
CA HIS A 41 -11.82 44.05 34.14
C HIS A 41 -13.19 43.71 33.50
N HIS A 42 -14.05 42.90 34.12
CA HIS A 42 -14.62 43.07 35.48
C HIS A 42 -15.02 41.74 36.14
N HIS A 43 -15.14 41.73 37.47
CA HIS A 43 -15.74 40.62 38.23
C HIS A 43 -17.28 40.64 38.16
N HIS A 44 -17.91 39.48 37.94
CA HIS A 44 -19.24 39.19 38.46
C HIS A 44 -19.36 37.70 38.79
N HIS A 45 -19.87 37.40 39.99
CA HIS A 45 -20.19 36.03 40.43
C HIS A 45 -21.43 35.51 39.69
N HIS A 46 -21.33 34.35 39.04
CA HIS A 46 -22.48 33.50 38.75
C HIS A 46 -22.09 32.02 38.83
N GLN A 47 -23.03 31.19 39.30
CA GLN A 47 -22.85 29.76 39.51
C GLN A 47 -22.51 29.03 38.21
N GLN A 48 -21.40 28.31 38.18
CA GLN A 48 -21.14 27.32 37.13
C GLN A 48 -21.92 26.05 37.44
N HIS A 49 -22.93 25.76 36.62
CA HIS A 49 -23.39 24.39 36.45
C HIS A 49 -22.21 23.52 35.96
N HIS A 50 -22.11 22.28 36.45
CA HIS A 50 -21.20 21.28 35.90
C HIS A 50 -21.59 20.95 34.46
N LEU A 51 -21.02 21.69 33.50
CA LEU A 51 -20.95 21.27 32.12
C LEU A 51 -19.99 20.07 32.07
N GLN A 52 -20.51 18.92 31.64
CA GLN A 52 -19.65 17.81 31.21
C GLN A 52 -18.71 18.32 30.12
N PRO A 53 -17.45 17.83 30.03
CA PRO A 53 -16.61 18.14 28.89
C PRO A 53 -17.34 17.70 27.61
N GLN A 54 -17.73 18.65 26.77
CA GLN A 54 -18.00 18.32 25.37
C GLN A 54 -16.69 17.77 24.83
N LEU A 55 -16.66 16.46 24.57
CA LEU A 55 -15.70 15.95 23.61
C LEU A 55 -15.97 16.70 22.31
N ASP A 56 -14.97 17.39 21.79
CA ASP A 56 -14.99 17.96 20.44
C ASP A 56 -14.99 16.81 19.43
N ILE A 57 -16.17 16.20 19.25
CA ILE A 57 -16.41 15.15 18.27
C ILE A 57 -16.40 15.84 16.90
N GLU A 58 -15.22 15.85 16.28
CA GLU A 58 -15.08 16.17 14.85
C GLU A 58 -16.14 15.39 14.06
N PRO A 59 -16.91 16.05 13.16
CA PRO A 59 -18.01 15.40 12.46
C PRO A 59 -17.53 14.29 11.53
N ASP A 60 -18.28 13.18 11.51
CA ASP A 60 -18.06 12.06 10.60
C ASP A 60 -17.97 12.55 9.15
N ARG A 61 -16.90 12.15 8.44
CA ARG A 61 -16.62 12.63 7.08
C ARG A 61 -16.18 11.51 6.12
N PRO A 62 -16.61 11.54 4.85
CA PRO A 62 -16.04 10.65 3.84
C PRO A 62 -14.55 10.97 3.65
N ILE A 63 -13.73 9.92 3.48
CA ILE A 63 -12.28 10.03 3.28
C ILE A 63 -11.79 9.37 1.98
N GLY A 64 -12.58 8.45 1.41
CA GLY A 64 -12.23 7.78 0.18
C GLY A 64 -13.43 7.13 -0.51
N TYR A 65 -13.35 7.09 -1.83
CA TYR A 65 -14.26 6.39 -2.73
C TYR A 65 -13.41 5.45 -3.59
N GLY A 66 -13.84 4.21 -3.77
CA GLY A 66 -13.16 3.23 -4.60
C GLY A 66 -14.12 2.16 -5.09
N ALA A 67 -13.63 1.24 -5.91
CA ALA A 67 -14.44 0.22 -6.59
C ALA A 67 -15.19 -0.76 -5.65
N PHE A 68 -14.96 -0.70 -4.34
CA PHE A 68 -15.55 -1.58 -3.31
C PHE A 68 -16.30 -0.81 -2.21
N GLY A 69 -16.71 0.43 -2.50
CA GLY A 69 -17.60 1.23 -1.68
C GLY A 69 -16.98 2.49 -1.08
N VAL A 70 -17.69 3.08 -0.12
CA VAL A 70 -17.36 4.37 0.50
C VAL A 70 -16.71 4.13 1.87
N VAL A 71 -15.61 4.85 2.13
CA VAL A 71 -14.90 4.83 3.42
C VAL A 71 -15.11 6.15 4.13
N TRP A 72 -15.56 6.07 5.39
CA TRP A 72 -15.79 7.22 6.25
C TRP A 72 -14.84 7.20 7.44
N SER A 73 -14.35 8.37 7.84
CA SER A 73 -13.76 8.54 9.15
C SER A 73 -14.87 8.78 10.15
N VAL A 74 -14.94 7.92 11.17
CA VAL A 74 -15.96 7.96 12.22
C VAL A 74 -15.33 7.82 13.60
N THR A 75 -16.08 8.13 14.65
CA THR A 75 -15.68 7.90 16.04
C THR A 75 -16.26 6.59 16.56
N ASP A 76 -15.42 5.67 17.06
CA ASP A 76 -15.89 4.45 17.74
C ASP A 76 -16.52 4.85 19.09
N PRO A 77 -17.82 4.59 19.32
CA PRO A 77 -18.52 5.09 20.51
C PRO A 77 -18.09 4.36 21.80
N ARG A 78 -17.27 3.31 21.72
CA ARG A 78 -16.83 2.50 22.87
C ARG A 78 -15.60 3.07 23.57
N ASP A 79 -14.69 3.67 22.80
CA ASP A 79 -13.41 4.21 23.30
C ASP A 79 -13.09 5.63 22.80
N GLY A 80 -13.99 6.25 22.00
CA GLY A 80 -13.81 7.58 21.45
C GLY A 80 -12.77 7.66 20.33
N LYS A 81 -12.23 6.53 19.86
CA LYS A 81 -11.14 6.52 18.89
C LYS A 81 -11.65 6.78 17.47
N ARG A 82 -10.91 7.60 16.72
CA ARG A 82 -11.14 7.79 15.29
C ARG A 82 -10.69 6.57 14.48
N VAL A 83 -11.60 6.03 13.68
CA VAL A 83 -11.45 4.82 12.87
C VAL A 83 -11.94 5.06 11.44
N ALA A 84 -11.67 4.11 10.55
CA ALA A 84 -12.21 4.09 9.18
C ALA A 84 -13.30 3.02 9.06
N LEU A 85 -14.51 3.43 8.71
CA LEU A 85 -15.66 2.56 8.43
C LEU A 85 -15.80 2.38 6.92
N LYS A 86 -15.50 1.18 6.42
CA LYS A 86 -15.71 0.79 5.02
C LYS A 86 -17.07 0.10 4.87
N LYS A 87 -17.96 0.66 4.05
CA LYS A 87 -19.13 -0.06 3.55
C LYS A 87 -18.75 -0.88 2.33
N MET A 88 -19.14 -2.15 2.33
CA MET A 88 -19.15 -3.04 1.19
C MET A 88 -20.62 -3.19 0.73
N PRO A 89 -21.08 -2.41 -0.28
CA PRO A 89 -22.43 -2.52 -0.83
C PRO A 89 -22.53 -3.71 -1.80
N ASN A 90 -23.75 -4.03 -2.23
CA ASN A 90 -24.01 -4.92 -3.39
C ASN A 90 -23.38 -6.33 -3.29
N VAL A 91 -23.16 -6.80 -2.07
CA VAL A 91 -22.45 -8.07 -1.79
C VAL A 91 -23.21 -9.25 -2.39
N PHE A 92 -24.53 -9.27 -2.24
CA PHE A 92 -25.38 -10.43 -2.53
C PHE A 92 -26.06 -10.39 -3.91
N GLN A 93 -25.61 -9.53 -4.84
CA GLN A 93 -26.19 -9.46 -6.18
C GLN A 93 -25.90 -10.69 -7.04
N ASN A 94 -24.71 -11.30 -6.91
CA ASN A 94 -24.31 -12.47 -7.67
C ASN A 94 -23.18 -13.24 -6.95
N LEU A 95 -23.01 -14.53 -7.29
CA LEU A 95 -22.07 -15.41 -6.60
C LEU A 95 -20.61 -14.94 -6.69
N VAL A 96 -20.20 -14.29 -7.79
CA VAL A 96 -18.84 -13.78 -7.96
C VAL A 96 -18.56 -12.62 -6.99
N SER A 97 -19.52 -11.70 -6.85
CA SER A 97 -19.48 -10.62 -5.85
C SER A 97 -19.40 -11.19 -4.44
N CYS A 98 -20.28 -12.15 -4.10
CA CYS A 98 -20.28 -12.79 -2.77
C CYS A 98 -18.92 -13.42 -2.43
N LYS A 99 -18.33 -14.21 -3.34
CA LYS A 99 -17.02 -14.84 -3.12
C LYS A 99 -15.91 -13.81 -2.97
N ARG A 100 -15.92 -12.77 -3.82
CA ARG A 100 -14.94 -11.67 -3.78
C ARG A 100 -14.93 -10.97 -2.42
N VAL A 101 -16.10 -10.55 -1.96
CA VAL A 101 -16.25 -9.83 -0.68
C VAL A 101 -15.92 -10.75 0.50
N PHE A 102 -16.34 -12.02 0.46
CA PHE A 102 -16.04 -12.95 1.55
C PHE A 102 -14.54 -13.23 1.68
N ARG A 103 -13.82 -13.40 0.56
CA ARG A 103 -12.36 -13.52 0.56
C ARG A 103 -11.69 -12.28 1.14
N GLU A 104 -12.10 -11.07 0.71
CA GLU A 104 -11.56 -9.83 1.27
C GLU A 104 -11.79 -9.76 2.79
N LEU A 105 -12.99 -10.09 3.26
CA LEU A 105 -13.34 -10.09 4.67
C LEU A 105 -12.50 -11.10 5.48
N LYS A 106 -12.34 -12.33 4.98
CA LYS A 106 -11.48 -13.36 5.58
C LYS A 106 -10.03 -12.92 5.64
N MET A 107 -9.51 -12.31 4.58
CA MET A 107 -8.13 -11.80 4.50
C MET A 107 -7.88 -10.64 5.48
N LEU A 108 -8.80 -9.66 5.57
CA LEU A 108 -8.74 -8.56 6.53
C LEU A 108 -8.77 -9.06 7.99
N CYS A 109 -9.49 -10.15 8.27
CA CYS A 109 -9.50 -10.78 9.60
C CYS A 109 -8.22 -11.57 9.88
N PHE A 110 -7.68 -12.27 8.87
CA PHE A 110 -6.52 -13.16 9.00
C PHE A 110 -5.18 -12.42 9.13
N PHE A 111 -4.86 -11.47 8.25
CA PHE A 111 -3.55 -10.81 8.28
C PHE A 111 -3.39 -9.90 9.49
N LYS A 112 -2.23 -10.00 10.15
CA LYS A 112 -1.81 -9.15 11.28
C LYS A 112 -0.38 -8.67 11.06
N HIS A 113 -0.23 -7.56 10.34
CA HIS A 113 1.08 -6.97 10.02
C HIS A 113 1.00 -5.43 9.98
N GLU A 114 2.09 -4.74 10.28
CA GLU A 114 2.07 -3.27 10.34
C GLU A 114 1.89 -2.61 8.97
N ASN A 115 2.29 -3.28 7.88
CA ASN A 115 2.18 -2.74 6.51
C ASN A 115 1.11 -3.43 5.66
N VAL A 116 0.21 -4.18 6.29
CA VAL A 116 -0.99 -4.77 5.68
C VAL A 116 -2.18 -4.23 6.46
N LEU A 117 -3.30 -3.93 5.79
CA LEU A 117 -4.52 -3.49 6.46
C LEU A 117 -5.22 -4.69 7.10
N SER A 118 -5.67 -4.52 8.35
CA SER A 118 -6.44 -5.52 9.09
C SER A 118 -7.79 -4.95 9.51
N ALA A 119 -8.81 -5.79 9.60
CA ALA A 119 -10.04 -5.45 10.32
C ALA A 119 -9.73 -5.25 11.82
N LEU A 120 -10.23 -4.15 12.38
CA LEU A 120 -10.33 -3.92 13.82
C LEU A 120 -11.66 -4.48 14.37
N ASP A 121 -12.71 -4.46 13.55
CA ASP A 121 -14.04 -4.96 13.89
C ASP A 121 -14.89 -5.14 12.61
N ILE A 122 -16.01 -5.85 12.72
CA ILE A 122 -17.06 -5.91 11.70
C ILE A 122 -18.39 -5.66 12.42
N LEU A 123 -19.20 -4.75 11.89
CA LEU A 123 -20.47 -4.41 12.52
C LEU A 123 -21.46 -5.56 12.44
N GLN A 124 -22.32 -5.67 13.46
CA GLN A 124 -23.31 -6.72 13.59
C GLN A 124 -24.28 -6.63 12.41
N PRO A 125 -24.45 -7.71 11.62
CA PRO A 125 -25.43 -7.71 10.56
C PRO A 125 -26.84 -7.67 11.17
N PRO A 126 -27.83 -7.11 10.45
CA PRO A 126 -29.23 -7.20 10.84
C PRO A 126 -29.72 -8.66 10.76
N HIS A 127 -31.01 -8.89 10.99
CA HIS A 127 -31.62 -10.19 10.65
C HIS A 127 -31.32 -10.55 9.19
N ILE A 128 -31.13 -11.84 8.90
CA ILE A 128 -30.60 -12.30 7.61
C ILE A 128 -31.43 -11.82 6.41
N ASP A 129 -32.75 -11.70 6.56
CA ASP A 129 -33.66 -11.21 5.51
C ASP A 129 -33.35 -9.76 5.08
N TYR A 130 -32.74 -8.95 5.95
CA TYR A 130 -32.37 -7.56 5.71
C TYR A 130 -30.86 -7.35 5.54
N PHE A 131 -30.07 -8.43 5.52
CA PHE A 131 -28.61 -8.36 5.44
C PHE A 131 -28.14 -8.16 3.99
N GLU A 132 -28.04 -6.91 3.55
CA GLU A 132 -27.65 -6.54 2.17
C GLU A 132 -26.22 -5.99 2.04
N GLU A 133 -25.63 -5.53 3.15
CA GLU A 133 -24.41 -4.72 3.16
C GLU A 133 -23.52 -5.11 4.34
N ILE A 134 -22.21 -5.06 4.17
CA ILE A 134 -21.23 -5.34 5.22
C ILE A 134 -20.49 -4.06 5.57
N TYR A 135 -20.24 -3.84 6.85
CA TYR A 135 -19.54 -2.67 7.38
C TYR A 135 -18.34 -3.12 8.19
N VAL A 136 -17.13 -2.76 7.74
CA VAL A 136 -15.86 -3.18 8.35
C VAL A 136 -15.17 -1.97 8.96
N VAL A 137 -14.75 -2.09 10.22
CA VAL A 137 -13.93 -1.08 10.91
C VAL A 137 -12.47 -1.42 10.71
N THR A 138 -11.70 -0.42 10.31
CA THR A 138 -10.24 -0.49 10.12
C THR A 138 -9.59 0.71 10.80
N GLU A 139 -8.26 0.71 10.91
CA GLU A 139 -7.54 1.88 11.38
C GLU A 139 -7.65 3.05 10.39
N LEU A 140 -7.73 4.27 10.92
CA LEU A 140 -7.88 5.46 10.08
C LEU A 140 -6.56 5.78 9.36
N MET A 141 -6.59 5.69 8.04
CA MET A 141 -5.53 6.18 7.14
C MET A 141 -6.07 7.43 6.43
N GLN A 142 -5.37 8.56 6.55
CA GLN A 142 -5.87 9.85 6.04
C GLN A 142 -5.78 9.98 4.51
N SER A 143 -4.90 9.23 3.85
CA SER A 143 -4.63 9.32 2.42
C SER A 143 -4.28 7.96 1.81
N ASP A 144 -4.04 7.98 0.51
CA ASP A 144 -3.42 6.93 -0.29
C ASP A 144 -2.15 7.48 -0.95
N LEU A 145 -1.26 6.59 -1.40
CA LEU A 145 0.03 6.97 -1.97
C LEU A 145 -0.14 7.70 -3.31
N HIS A 146 -1.22 7.45 -4.07
CA HIS A 146 -1.52 8.18 -5.30
C HIS A 146 -1.68 9.67 -5.03
N LYS A 147 -2.54 10.04 -4.07
CA LYS A 147 -2.72 11.44 -3.63
C LYS A 147 -1.40 12.06 -3.16
N ILE A 148 -0.56 11.33 -2.42
CA ILE A 148 0.75 11.84 -1.99
C ILE A 148 1.64 12.14 -3.20
N ILE A 149 1.76 11.21 -4.15
CA ILE A 149 2.58 11.36 -5.36
C ILE A 149 2.17 12.59 -6.17
N VAL A 150 0.89 12.75 -6.47
CA VAL A 150 0.38 13.86 -7.32
C VAL A 150 0.21 15.19 -6.58
N SER A 151 0.28 15.19 -5.25
CA SER A 151 0.19 16.44 -4.46
C SER A 151 1.41 17.34 -4.64
N PRO A 152 1.28 18.66 -4.44
CA PRO A 152 2.41 19.59 -4.41
C PRO A 152 3.31 19.40 -3.17
N GLN A 153 3.01 18.50 -2.24
CA GLN A 153 3.83 18.29 -1.04
C GLN A 153 5.20 17.70 -1.42
N PRO A 154 6.33 18.23 -0.91
CA PRO A 154 7.66 17.71 -1.23
C PRO A 154 7.84 16.23 -0.85
N LEU A 155 8.25 15.42 -1.83
CA LEU A 155 8.58 14.02 -1.63
C LEU A 155 10.11 13.87 -1.72
N SER A 156 10.75 13.63 -0.56
CA SER A 156 12.20 13.47 -0.46
C SER A 156 12.64 12.04 -0.77
N SER A 157 13.94 11.84 -0.99
CA SER A 157 14.52 10.50 -1.16
C SER A 157 14.25 9.61 0.07
N ASP A 158 14.23 10.20 1.26
CA ASP A 158 13.88 9.51 2.50
C ASP A 158 12.43 9.01 2.50
N HIS A 159 11.48 9.83 2.01
CA HIS A 159 10.10 9.39 1.84
C HIS A 159 10.01 8.22 0.84
N ALA A 160 10.70 8.31 -0.30
CA ALA A 160 10.72 7.23 -1.30
C ALA A 160 11.29 5.92 -0.74
N LYS A 161 12.43 5.96 -0.04
CA LYS A 161 13.05 4.82 0.65
C LYS A 161 12.11 4.19 1.70
N VAL A 162 11.49 5.02 2.54
CA VAL A 162 10.61 4.56 3.63
C VAL A 162 9.28 3.99 3.10
N PHE A 163 8.69 4.57 2.05
CA PHE A 163 7.50 3.98 1.43
C PHE A 163 7.85 2.67 0.71
N LEU A 164 8.92 2.62 -0.08
CA LEU A 164 9.35 1.40 -0.78
C LEU A 164 9.65 0.25 0.20
N TYR A 165 10.36 0.55 1.29
CA TYR A 165 10.62 -0.42 2.36
C TYR A 165 9.32 -1.00 2.94
N GLN A 166 8.35 -0.15 3.30
CA GLN A 166 7.08 -0.59 3.87
C GLN A 166 6.23 -1.42 2.89
N ILE A 167 6.22 -1.05 1.60
CA ILE A 167 5.51 -1.81 0.56
C ILE A 167 6.11 -3.22 0.43
N LEU A 168 7.44 -3.31 0.27
CA LEU A 168 8.11 -4.61 0.12
C LEU A 168 8.01 -5.46 1.39
N ARG A 169 8.06 -4.85 2.58
CA ARG A 169 7.86 -5.53 3.86
C ARG A 169 6.44 -6.11 3.97
N GLY A 170 5.42 -5.36 3.56
CA GLY A 170 4.05 -5.85 3.47
C GLY A 170 3.89 -6.99 2.45
N LEU A 171 4.52 -6.89 1.28
CA LEU A 171 4.50 -7.95 0.27
C LEU A 171 5.25 -9.21 0.71
N LYS A 172 6.43 -9.11 1.36
CA LYS A 172 7.15 -10.28 1.93
C LYS A 172 6.24 -11.09 2.86
N TYR A 173 5.47 -10.41 3.72
CA TYR A 173 4.49 -11.02 4.60
C TYR A 173 3.36 -11.71 3.81
N LEU A 174 2.72 -11.03 2.84
CA LEU A 174 1.64 -11.61 2.01
C LEU A 174 2.13 -12.78 1.13
N HIS A 175 3.30 -12.65 0.50
CA HIS A 175 3.92 -13.69 -0.33
C HIS A 175 4.28 -14.92 0.52
N SER A 176 4.75 -14.73 1.76
CA SER A 176 4.95 -15.85 2.70
C SER A 176 3.65 -16.58 3.08
N ALA A 177 2.52 -15.86 3.08
CA ALA A 177 1.18 -16.44 3.27
C ALA A 177 0.71 -17.27 2.06
N GLY A 178 1.46 -17.26 0.95
CA GLY A 178 1.05 -17.83 -0.33
C GLY A 178 0.07 -16.94 -1.10
N ILE A 179 0.05 -15.62 -0.88
CA ILE A 179 -0.95 -14.72 -1.46
C ILE A 179 -0.35 -13.80 -2.53
N LEU A 180 -1.01 -13.79 -3.69
CA LEU A 180 -0.82 -12.83 -4.77
C LEU A 180 -1.81 -11.68 -4.59
N HIS A 181 -1.37 -10.42 -4.59
CA HIS A 181 -2.29 -9.30 -4.46
C HIS A 181 -2.96 -8.93 -5.79
N ARG A 182 -2.19 -8.98 -6.89
CA ARG A 182 -2.66 -8.80 -8.29
C ARG A 182 -3.23 -7.41 -8.65
N ASP A 183 -3.19 -6.44 -7.75
CA ASP A 183 -3.67 -5.06 -7.95
C ASP A 183 -2.89 -4.06 -7.09
N ILE A 184 -1.58 -4.22 -7.00
CA ILE A 184 -0.69 -3.28 -6.33
C ILE A 184 -0.58 -2.01 -7.17
N LYS A 185 -1.04 -0.90 -6.63
CA LYS A 185 -1.02 0.44 -7.24
C LYS A 185 -1.07 1.51 -6.15
N PRO A 186 -0.65 2.76 -6.40
CA PRO A 186 -0.58 3.78 -5.35
C PRO A 186 -1.92 4.06 -4.64
N GLY A 187 -3.06 3.89 -5.32
CA GLY A 187 -4.39 4.00 -4.70
C GLY A 187 -4.75 2.89 -3.69
N ASN A 188 -4.10 1.72 -3.78
CA ASN A 188 -4.28 0.59 -2.86
C ASN A 188 -3.20 0.54 -1.75
N LEU A 189 -2.41 1.61 -1.63
CA LEU A 189 -1.38 1.79 -0.62
C LEU A 189 -1.78 2.96 0.27
N LEU A 190 -2.48 2.67 1.36
CA LEU A 190 -2.98 3.69 2.29
C LEU A 190 -1.83 4.29 3.10
N VAL A 191 -1.86 5.60 3.34
CA VAL A 191 -0.82 6.35 4.06
C VAL A 191 -1.47 7.21 5.13
N ASN A 192 -0.87 7.22 6.33
CA ASN A 192 -1.29 8.10 7.42
C ASN A 192 -0.35 9.31 7.60
N SER A 193 -0.74 10.25 8.46
CA SER A 193 0.05 11.46 8.78
C SER A 193 1.46 11.21 9.30
N ASN A 194 1.72 9.99 9.81
CA ASN A 194 3.02 9.58 10.34
C ASN A 194 3.83 8.79 9.30
N CYS A 195 3.46 8.88 8.02
CA CYS A 195 4.02 8.14 6.88
C CYS A 195 4.01 6.60 7.05
N VAL A 196 3.17 6.05 7.94
CA VAL A 196 2.94 4.61 7.99
C VAL A 196 2.10 4.23 6.77
N LEU A 197 2.54 3.22 6.04
CA LEU A 197 1.91 2.72 4.82
C LEU A 197 1.32 1.33 5.04
N LYS A 198 0.12 1.09 4.51
CA LYS A 198 -0.58 -0.20 4.55
C LYS A 198 -1.17 -0.58 3.19
N ILE A 199 -0.85 -1.80 2.77
CA ILE A 199 -1.47 -2.46 1.61
C ILE A 199 -2.92 -2.80 1.93
N CYS A 200 -3.87 -2.47 1.04
CA CYS A 200 -5.30 -2.77 1.18
C CYS A 200 -5.93 -3.26 -0.14
N ASP A 201 -7.21 -3.61 -0.10
CA ASP A 201 -8.03 -4.09 -1.23
C ASP A 201 -7.64 -5.49 -1.74
N PHE A 202 -7.95 -6.49 -0.91
CA PHE A 202 -7.74 -7.90 -1.23
C PHE A 202 -8.84 -8.50 -2.12
N GLY A 203 -9.76 -7.71 -2.68
CA GLY A 203 -10.83 -8.24 -3.53
C GLY A 203 -10.29 -8.97 -4.76
N LEU A 204 -9.18 -8.47 -5.34
CA LEU A 204 -8.45 -9.14 -6.41
C LEU A 204 -7.39 -10.14 -5.94
N ALA A 205 -7.09 -10.26 -4.65
CA ALA A 205 -6.09 -11.21 -4.18
C ALA A 205 -6.49 -12.67 -4.46
N ARG A 206 -5.52 -13.59 -4.50
CA ARG A 206 -5.70 -15.05 -4.57
C ARG A 206 -4.55 -15.78 -3.87
N VAL A 207 -4.80 -17.02 -3.48
CA VAL A 207 -3.73 -17.98 -3.20
C VAL A 207 -2.95 -18.27 -4.48
N GLU A 208 -1.63 -18.38 -4.36
CA GLU A 208 -0.72 -18.78 -5.44
C GLU A 208 -0.96 -20.26 -5.77
N GLU A 209 -1.40 -20.54 -7.00
CA GLU A 209 -1.61 -21.91 -7.47
C GLU A 209 -0.27 -22.55 -7.81
N THR A 210 0.11 -23.58 -7.08
CA THR A 210 1.40 -24.28 -7.24
C THR A 210 1.41 -25.26 -8.41
N ASP A 211 0.23 -25.67 -8.90
CA ASP A 211 0.08 -26.56 -10.04
C ASP A 211 0.10 -25.75 -11.36
N GLU A 212 1.25 -25.74 -12.06
CA GLU A 212 1.44 -25.01 -13.32
C GLU A 212 0.46 -25.45 -14.44
N SER A 213 -0.20 -26.61 -14.32
CA SER A 213 -1.20 -27.06 -15.30
C SER A 213 -2.54 -26.29 -15.17
N ARG A 214 -2.77 -25.60 -14.04
CA ARG A 214 -4.01 -24.88 -13.77
C ARG A 214 -3.93 -23.43 -14.18
N HIS A 215 -4.97 -22.97 -14.86
CA HIS A 215 -5.06 -21.58 -15.31
C HIS A 215 -5.54 -20.66 -14.19
N MET A 216 -4.80 -19.57 -13.97
CA MET A 216 -5.19 -18.48 -13.08
C MET A 216 -6.04 -17.43 -13.79
N THR A 217 -7.04 -16.88 -13.10
CA THR A 217 -7.98 -15.91 -13.70
C THR A 217 -7.31 -14.60 -14.04
N GLN A 218 -7.58 -14.06 -15.23
CA GLN A 218 -7.22 -12.69 -15.61
C GLN A 218 -8.38 -11.76 -15.21
N GLU A 219 -8.51 -11.50 -13.90
CA GLU A 219 -9.46 -10.49 -13.38
C GLU A 219 -8.79 -9.11 -13.49
N VAL A 220 -9.30 -8.27 -14.40
CA VAL A 220 -8.55 -7.13 -14.96
C VAL A 220 -9.17 -5.80 -14.53
N VAL A 221 -8.37 -4.93 -13.87
CA VAL A 221 -8.76 -3.56 -13.49
C VAL A 221 -7.74 -2.54 -14.00
N THR A 222 -6.80 -2.03 -13.19
CA THR A 222 -5.90 -0.93 -13.59
C THR A 222 -4.78 -1.44 -14.51
N GLN A 223 -4.37 -0.65 -15.52
CA GLN A 223 -3.44 -1.11 -16.56
C GLN A 223 -1.95 -0.78 -16.29
N TYR A 224 -1.66 0.42 -15.79
CA TYR A 224 -0.31 0.99 -15.76
C TYR A 224 0.72 0.18 -14.95
N TYR A 225 0.25 -0.63 -14.00
CA TYR A 225 1.06 -1.43 -13.08
C TYR A 225 1.10 -2.92 -13.45
N ARG A 226 0.45 -3.35 -14.54
CA ARG A 226 0.40 -4.78 -14.91
C ARG A 226 1.75 -5.28 -15.43
N ALA A 227 2.12 -6.48 -14.97
CA ALA A 227 3.34 -7.17 -15.40
C ALA A 227 3.26 -7.65 -16.87
N PRO A 228 4.40 -7.74 -17.58
CA PRO A 228 4.46 -8.17 -18.97
C PRO A 228 3.76 -9.51 -19.21
N GLU A 229 3.97 -10.50 -18.34
CA GLU A 229 3.36 -11.82 -18.44
C GLU A 229 1.81 -11.79 -18.36
N ILE A 230 1.23 -10.83 -17.63
CA ILE A 230 -0.23 -10.63 -17.59
C ILE A 230 -0.72 -10.00 -18.90
N LEU A 231 0.00 -9.00 -19.43
CA LEU A 231 -0.31 -8.33 -20.70
C LEU A 231 -0.15 -9.27 -21.89
N MET A 232 0.84 -10.17 -21.84
CA MET A 232 1.10 -11.21 -22.82
C MET A 232 0.17 -12.43 -22.69
N GLY A 233 -0.80 -12.40 -21.77
CA GLY A 233 -1.82 -13.44 -21.64
C GLY A 233 -1.33 -14.77 -21.05
N SER A 234 -0.27 -14.76 -20.23
CA SER A 234 0.19 -15.95 -19.51
C SER A 234 -0.94 -16.53 -18.66
N ARG A 235 -1.08 -17.86 -18.71
CA ARG A 235 -2.13 -18.59 -17.98
C ARG A 235 -1.75 -18.92 -16.54
N HIS A 236 -0.46 -18.91 -16.24
CA HIS A 236 0.10 -19.10 -14.91
C HIS A 236 1.04 -17.92 -14.60
N TYR A 237 1.09 -17.51 -13.34
CA TYR A 237 1.88 -16.38 -12.86
C TYR A 237 2.07 -16.46 -11.34
N SER A 238 3.19 -15.92 -10.86
CA SER A 238 3.63 -15.99 -9.46
C SER A 238 3.60 -14.61 -8.76
N ASN A 239 4.02 -14.58 -7.50
CA ASN A 239 4.22 -13.37 -6.69
C ASN A 239 5.09 -12.26 -7.35
N SER A 240 5.88 -12.62 -8.37
CA SER A 240 6.65 -11.69 -9.20
C SER A 240 5.81 -10.56 -9.84
N ILE A 241 4.51 -10.76 -10.11
CA ILE A 241 3.63 -9.73 -10.70
C ILE A 241 3.46 -8.51 -9.76
N ASP A 242 3.44 -8.76 -8.44
CA ASP A 242 3.34 -7.69 -7.46
C ASP A 242 4.66 -6.91 -7.41
N ILE A 243 5.82 -7.56 -7.60
CA ILE A 243 7.14 -6.89 -7.65
C ILE A 243 7.26 -5.98 -8.88
N TRP A 244 6.77 -6.42 -10.03
CA TRP A 244 6.70 -5.54 -11.21
C TRP A 244 5.90 -4.28 -10.91
N SER A 245 4.72 -4.47 -10.28
CA SER A 245 3.84 -3.37 -9.87
C SER A 245 4.58 -2.39 -8.94
N VAL A 246 5.37 -2.91 -7.98
CA VAL A 246 6.24 -2.10 -7.11
C VAL A 246 7.34 -1.38 -7.90
N GLY A 247 7.92 -1.99 -8.93
CA GLY A 247 8.86 -1.32 -9.83
C GLY A 247 8.26 -0.08 -10.49
N CYS A 248 7.05 -0.21 -11.05
CA CYS A 248 6.31 0.95 -11.60
C CYS A 248 6.07 2.04 -10.55
N ILE A 249 5.63 1.66 -9.34
CA ILE A 249 5.38 2.60 -8.23
C ILE A 249 6.67 3.27 -7.76
N PHE A 250 7.80 2.55 -7.74
CA PHE A 250 9.08 3.10 -7.34
C PHE A 250 9.59 4.15 -8.33
N ALA A 251 9.48 3.89 -9.63
CA ALA A 251 9.74 4.90 -10.65
C ALA A 251 8.81 6.12 -10.52
N GLU A 252 7.53 5.90 -10.18
CA GLU A 252 6.56 6.96 -9.95
C GLU A 252 6.83 7.77 -8.67
N LEU A 253 7.35 7.15 -7.60
CA LEU A 253 7.85 7.85 -6.41
C LEU A 253 9.07 8.73 -6.74
N LEU A 254 9.97 8.27 -7.62
CA LEU A 254 11.16 9.02 -8.02
C LEU A 254 10.84 10.18 -8.99
N GLY A 255 9.95 9.96 -9.97
CA GLY A 255 9.65 10.90 -11.05
C GLY A 255 8.32 11.66 -10.93
N ARG A 256 7.49 11.34 -9.93
CA ARG A 256 6.14 11.88 -9.67
C ARG A 256 5.16 11.81 -10.85
N ARG A 257 5.41 10.86 -11.76
CA ARG A 257 4.60 10.57 -12.95
C ARG A 257 4.52 9.06 -13.16
N ILE A 258 3.38 8.60 -13.64
CA ILE A 258 3.15 7.19 -14.00
C ILE A 258 4.20 6.77 -15.03
N LEU A 259 4.94 5.69 -14.78
CA LEU A 259 6.04 5.24 -15.65
C LEU A 259 5.54 4.82 -17.05
N PHE A 260 4.42 4.11 -17.11
CA PHE A 260 3.83 3.57 -18.34
C PHE A 260 2.38 4.04 -18.50
N GLN A 261 2.18 5.24 -19.05
CA GLN A 261 0.87 5.87 -19.21
C GLN A 261 0.18 5.45 -20.53
N ALA A 262 -0.10 4.14 -20.69
CA ALA A 262 -0.71 3.61 -21.92
C ALA A 262 -2.25 3.60 -21.90
N GLN A 263 -2.88 3.84 -23.05
CA GLN A 263 -4.34 3.80 -23.23
C GLN A 263 -4.89 2.40 -23.56
N SER A 264 -4.03 1.42 -23.89
CA SER A 264 -4.46 0.04 -24.19
C SER A 264 -3.41 -1.00 -23.74
N PRO A 265 -3.79 -2.28 -23.53
CA PRO A 265 -2.84 -3.31 -23.11
C PRO A 265 -1.70 -3.54 -24.11
N ILE A 266 -1.97 -3.30 -25.40
CA ILE A 266 -0.99 -3.36 -26.48
C ILE A 266 0.01 -2.21 -26.33
N GLN A 267 -0.47 -0.97 -26.19
CA GLN A 267 0.41 0.19 -25.97
C GLN A 267 1.21 0.06 -24.66
N GLN A 268 0.63 -0.55 -23.62
CA GLN A 268 1.34 -0.83 -22.37
C GLN A 268 2.55 -1.76 -22.63
N LEU A 269 2.37 -2.81 -23.44
CA LEU A 269 3.43 -3.72 -23.84
C LEU A 269 4.47 -3.03 -24.75
N ASP A 270 4.03 -2.12 -25.63
CA ASP A 270 4.92 -1.32 -26.47
C ASP A 270 5.84 -0.42 -25.64
N LEU A 271 5.30 0.36 -24.70
CA LEU A 271 6.06 1.23 -23.79
C LEU A 271 7.05 0.44 -22.91
N ILE A 272 6.65 -0.75 -22.47
CA ILE A 272 7.54 -1.66 -21.73
C ILE A 272 8.71 -2.12 -22.62
N THR A 273 8.42 -2.46 -23.88
CA THR A 273 9.43 -2.88 -24.87
C THR A 273 10.35 -1.72 -25.28
N ASP A 274 9.86 -0.47 -25.29
CA ASP A 274 10.68 0.73 -25.50
C ASP A 274 11.70 0.96 -24.36
N LEU A 275 11.31 0.70 -23.11
CA LEU A 275 12.21 0.84 -21.96
C LEU A 275 13.19 -0.33 -21.85
N LEU A 276 12.69 -1.57 -21.92
CA LEU A 276 13.46 -2.78 -21.60
C LEU A 276 14.10 -3.46 -22.82
N GLY A 277 13.83 -2.97 -24.04
CA GLY A 277 14.25 -3.60 -25.30
C GLY A 277 13.34 -4.77 -25.70
N THR A 278 13.61 -5.36 -26.86
CA THR A 278 12.88 -6.55 -27.32
C THR A 278 13.23 -7.77 -26.45
N PRO A 279 12.26 -8.42 -25.78
CA PRO A 279 12.53 -9.59 -24.95
C PRO A 279 12.98 -10.78 -25.80
N SER A 280 13.77 -11.67 -25.19
CA SER A 280 14.16 -12.93 -25.83
C SER A 280 12.99 -13.91 -25.89
N MET A 281 13.09 -14.92 -26.76
CA MET A 281 12.07 -15.99 -26.87
C MET A 281 11.85 -16.73 -25.54
N GLU A 282 12.90 -16.91 -24.74
CA GLU A 282 12.81 -17.51 -23.40
C GLU A 282 12.02 -16.61 -22.42
N ALA A 283 12.24 -15.30 -22.46
CA ALA A 283 11.47 -14.34 -21.65
C ALA A 283 9.99 -14.26 -22.07
N MET A 284 9.66 -14.68 -23.30
CA MET A 284 8.30 -14.78 -23.84
C MET A 284 7.74 -16.21 -23.83
N ARG A 285 8.38 -17.17 -23.14
CA ARG A 285 7.99 -18.60 -23.24
C ARG A 285 6.53 -18.91 -22.85
N THR A 286 5.94 -18.11 -21.96
CA THR A 286 4.53 -18.24 -21.53
C THR A 286 3.57 -17.27 -22.22
N ALA A 287 4.06 -16.44 -23.15
CA ALA A 287 3.24 -15.48 -23.88
C ALA A 287 2.27 -16.20 -24.83
N CYS A 288 1.06 -15.66 -24.97
CA CYS A 288 0.12 -16.10 -25.98
C CYS A 288 0.64 -15.76 -27.39
N GLU A 289 0.20 -16.52 -28.40
CA GLU A 289 0.68 -16.37 -29.77
C GLU A 289 0.49 -14.95 -30.31
N GLY A 290 -0.66 -14.32 -30.05
CA GLY A 290 -0.95 -12.95 -30.49
C GLY A 290 0.00 -11.91 -29.90
N ALA A 291 0.30 -11.99 -28.60
CA ALA A 291 1.23 -11.06 -27.94
C ALA A 291 2.68 -11.26 -28.42
N ARG A 292 3.11 -12.52 -28.55
CA ARG A 292 4.43 -12.87 -29.10
C ARG A 292 4.59 -12.39 -30.55
N ALA A 293 3.56 -12.59 -31.38
CA ALA A 293 3.55 -12.13 -32.77
C ALA A 293 3.50 -10.60 -32.90
N HIS A 294 2.87 -9.89 -31.95
CA HIS A 294 2.90 -8.43 -31.88
C HIS A 294 4.30 -7.91 -31.60
N ILE A 295 4.96 -8.40 -30.54
CA ILE A 295 6.33 -7.99 -30.17
C ILE A 295 7.32 -8.25 -31.33
N LEU A 296 7.29 -9.45 -31.91
CA LEU A 296 8.22 -9.87 -32.96
C LEU A 296 7.98 -9.22 -34.34
N ARG A 297 6.83 -8.55 -34.54
CA ARG A 297 6.55 -7.78 -35.77
C ARG A 297 7.29 -6.43 -35.77
N GLY A 298 7.60 -5.89 -34.60
CA GLY A 298 8.35 -4.64 -34.46
C GLY A 298 9.83 -4.81 -34.80
N PRO A 299 10.56 -3.71 -35.10
CA PRO A 299 12.01 -3.74 -35.18
C PRO A 299 12.61 -4.10 -33.81
N HIS A 300 13.76 -4.79 -33.82
CA HIS A 300 14.47 -5.14 -32.59
C HIS A 300 14.95 -3.89 -31.85
N LYS A 301 14.49 -3.69 -30.61
CA LYS A 301 14.82 -2.54 -29.75
C LYS A 301 15.90 -2.93 -28.74
N GLN A 302 16.88 -2.05 -28.51
CA GLN A 302 17.83 -2.18 -27.42
C GLN A 302 17.26 -1.58 -26.12
N PRO A 303 17.66 -2.05 -24.92
CA PRO A 303 17.17 -1.48 -23.66
C PRO A 303 17.57 -0.01 -23.48
N SER A 304 16.60 0.84 -23.13
CA SER A 304 16.76 2.29 -22.91
C SER A 304 16.87 2.65 -21.41
N LEU A 305 17.50 1.78 -20.62
CA LEU A 305 17.61 1.91 -19.16
C LEU A 305 18.22 3.26 -18.66
N PRO A 306 19.13 3.95 -19.38
CA PRO A 306 19.62 5.26 -18.96
C PRO A 306 18.54 6.32 -18.71
N VAL A 307 17.34 6.19 -19.33
CA VAL A 307 16.22 7.11 -19.08
C VAL A 307 15.75 7.11 -17.61
N LEU A 308 16.01 6.02 -16.87
CA LEU A 308 15.63 5.91 -15.45
C LEU A 308 16.43 6.87 -14.55
N TYR A 309 17.66 7.24 -14.92
CA TYR A 309 18.43 8.28 -14.24
C TYR A 309 17.86 9.69 -14.47
N THR A 310 17.01 9.87 -15.49
CA THR A 310 16.36 11.16 -15.81
C THR A 310 15.02 11.35 -15.10
N LEU A 311 14.59 10.40 -14.25
CA LEU A 311 13.35 10.51 -13.48
C LEU A 311 13.37 11.71 -12.51
N SER A 312 14.46 11.86 -11.76
CA SER A 312 14.77 13.04 -10.93
C SER A 312 16.20 12.96 -10.40
N SER A 313 16.67 14.02 -9.72
CA SER A 313 17.94 14.01 -8.98
C SER A 313 18.00 12.97 -7.84
N GLN A 314 16.88 12.31 -7.50
CA GLN A 314 16.83 11.24 -6.49
C GLN A 314 17.09 9.86 -7.09
N ALA A 315 17.16 9.73 -8.43
CA ALA A 315 17.46 8.50 -9.16
C ALA A 315 18.96 8.15 -9.10
N THR A 316 19.44 7.88 -7.88
CA THR A 316 20.78 7.38 -7.58
C THR A 316 21.08 6.04 -8.26
N HIS A 317 22.36 5.67 -8.34
CA HIS A 317 22.76 4.40 -8.94
C HIS A 317 22.11 3.19 -8.24
N GLU A 318 22.03 3.21 -6.92
CA GLU A 318 21.39 2.19 -6.10
C GLU A 318 19.87 2.15 -6.32
N ALA A 319 19.23 3.32 -6.51
CA ALA A 319 17.81 3.39 -6.85
C ALA A 319 17.53 2.77 -8.23
N VAL A 320 18.28 3.18 -9.26
CA VAL A 320 18.10 2.68 -10.63
C VAL A 320 18.49 1.20 -10.73
N HIS A 321 19.52 0.75 -10.01
CA HIS A 321 19.88 -0.67 -9.95
C HIS A 321 18.75 -1.51 -9.36
N LEU A 322 18.17 -1.13 -8.21
CA LEU A 322 17.02 -1.83 -7.63
C LEU A 322 15.80 -1.81 -8.57
N LEU A 323 15.55 -0.67 -9.21
CA LEU A 323 14.45 -0.51 -10.16
C LEU A 323 14.60 -1.44 -11.38
N CYS A 324 15.81 -1.56 -11.95
CA CYS A 324 16.12 -2.51 -13.03
C CYS A 324 16.01 -3.97 -12.58
N ARG A 325 16.23 -4.29 -11.30
CA ARG A 325 16.01 -5.64 -10.74
C ARG A 325 14.53 -5.99 -10.55
N MET A 326 13.64 -4.99 -10.47
CA MET A 326 12.17 -5.15 -10.43
C MET A 326 11.54 -5.14 -11.83
N LEU A 327 12.01 -4.28 -12.72
CA LEU A 327 11.49 -4.13 -14.08
C LEU A 327 12.18 -5.12 -15.04
N VAL A 328 11.89 -6.41 -14.85
CA VAL A 328 12.41 -7.51 -15.67
C VAL A 328 11.27 -8.21 -16.41
N PHE A 329 11.43 -8.39 -17.72
CA PHE A 329 10.46 -9.10 -18.58
C PHE A 329 10.20 -10.54 -18.12
N ASP A 330 11.27 -11.30 -17.89
CA ASP A 330 11.21 -12.68 -17.40
C ASP A 330 10.86 -12.69 -15.90
N PRO A 331 9.68 -13.20 -15.49
CA PRO A 331 9.25 -13.20 -14.10
C PRO A 331 10.14 -14.04 -13.19
N SER A 332 10.83 -15.05 -13.72
CA SER A 332 11.73 -15.92 -12.93
C SER A 332 13.06 -15.24 -12.57
N LYS A 333 13.43 -14.17 -13.30
CA LYS A 333 14.64 -13.36 -13.08
C LYS A 333 14.37 -12.08 -12.30
N ARG A 334 13.10 -11.77 -12.04
CA ARG A 334 12.66 -10.61 -11.25
C ARG A 334 13.04 -10.82 -9.78
N ILE A 335 13.54 -9.77 -9.12
CA ILE A 335 13.93 -9.85 -7.70
C ILE A 335 12.74 -10.22 -6.81
N SER A 336 12.94 -11.03 -5.76
CA SER A 336 11.86 -11.30 -4.80
C SER A 336 11.67 -10.13 -3.83
N ALA A 337 10.53 -10.05 -3.13
CA ALA A 337 10.35 -9.05 -2.06
C ALA A 337 11.43 -9.16 -0.97
N LYS A 338 11.83 -10.40 -0.63
CA LYS A 338 12.88 -10.70 0.35
C LYS A 338 14.25 -10.17 -0.10
N ASP A 339 14.63 -10.43 -1.34
CA ASP A 339 15.95 -10.03 -1.85
C ASP A 339 16.00 -8.53 -2.16
N ALA A 340 14.86 -7.94 -2.56
CA ALA A 340 14.72 -6.49 -2.68
C ALA A 340 14.87 -5.79 -1.33
N LEU A 341 14.30 -6.35 -0.25
CA LEU A 341 14.49 -5.85 1.11
C LEU A 341 15.94 -5.92 1.58
N ALA A 342 16.74 -6.85 1.08
CA ALA A 342 18.18 -6.95 1.35
C ALA A 342 19.05 -6.02 0.48
N HIS A 343 18.45 -5.21 -0.41
CA HIS A 343 19.19 -4.33 -1.31
C HIS A 343 19.70 -3.05 -0.60
N PRO A 344 20.95 -2.60 -0.79
CA PRO A 344 21.55 -1.47 -0.06
C PRO A 344 20.73 -0.17 -0.09
N TYR A 345 20.04 0.12 -1.20
CA TYR A 345 19.13 1.27 -1.32
C TYR A 345 18.11 1.39 -0.16
N LEU A 346 17.70 0.27 0.44
CA LEU A 346 16.69 0.23 1.49
C LEU A 346 17.27 0.25 2.91
N ASP A 347 18.59 0.26 3.10
CA ASP A 347 19.18 0.17 4.44
C ASP A 347 18.81 1.38 5.32
N GLU A 348 18.87 2.58 4.77
CA GLU A 348 18.38 3.78 5.46
C GLU A 348 16.85 3.76 5.67
N GLY A 349 16.08 3.23 4.71
CA GLY A 349 14.62 3.12 4.83
C GLY A 349 14.21 2.18 5.96
N ARG A 350 14.87 1.02 6.05
CA ARG A 350 14.74 0.03 7.13
C ARG A 350 15.12 0.65 8.47
N LEU A 351 16.29 1.29 8.55
CA LEU A 351 16.79 1.90 9.78
C LEU A 351 15.86 3.01 10.28
N ARG A 352 15.40 3.91 9.42
CA ARG A 352 14.45 4.99 9.77
C ARG A 352 13.13 4.43 10.27
N TYR A 353 12.53 3.48 9.55
CA TYR A 353 11.28 2.85 9.95
C TYR A 353 11.38 2.23 11.36
N HIS A 354 12.44 1.45 11.62
CA HIS A 354 12.64 0.83 12.93
C HIS A 354 13.16 1.77 14.03
N THR A 355 13.63 2.97 13.67
CA THR A 355 14.14 3.98 14.61
C THR A 355 13.08 5.00 15.06
N CYS A 356 12.00 5.24 14.30
CA CYS A 356 10.95 6.18 14.73
C CYS A 356 9.49 5.87 14.34
N MET A 357 9.22 4.84 13.51
CA MET A 357 7.88 4.65 12.93
C MET A 357 7.16 3.36 13.38
N CYS A 358 7.91 2.28 13.55
CA CYS A 358 7.35 0.98 13.89
C CYS A 358 6.90 0.88 15.36
N LYS A 359 5.96 -0.02 15.64
CA LYS A 359 5.51 -0.38 16.99
C LYS A 359 6.28 -1.57 17.57
N CYS A 360 7.07 -2.27 16.75
CA CYS A 360 7.85 -3.45 17.15
C CYS A 360 9.22 -3.10 17.78
N CYS A 361 9.67 -1.85 17.71
CA CYS A 361 10.85 -1.34 18.41
C CYS A 361 10.43 -0.23 19.38
N TYR A 362 11.04 -0.18 20.56
CA TYR A 362 10.68 0.77 21.63
C TYR A 362 11.92 1.32 22.32
N THR A 363 11.77 2.42 23.07
CA THR A 363 12.88 3.06 23.79
C THR A 363 12.69 2.83 25.29
N THR A 364 13.75 2.39 25.96
CA THR A 364 13.84 2.24 27.42
C THR A 364 14.78 3.31 27.99
N SER A 365 14.92 3.35 29.32
CA SER A 365 15.92 4.21 29.99
C SER A 365 17.37 3.91 29.61
N THR A 366 17.66 2.73 29.05
CA THR A 366 19.01 2.27 28.69
C THR A 366 19.31 2.34 27.19
N GLY A 367 18.34 2.73 26.35
CA GLY A 367 18.52 2.85 24.90
C GLY A 367 17.32 2.37 24.09
N ARG A 368 17.51 2.19 22.78
CA ARG A 368 16.45 1.65 21.90
C ARG A 368 16.56 0.13 21.79
N VAL A 369 15.47 -0.56 22.09
CA VAL A 369 15.30 -2.00 21.89
C VAL A 369 14.70 -2.22 20.51
N TYR A 370 15.43 -2.95 19.68
CA TYR A 370 15.02 -3.34 18.34
C TYR A 370 14.40 -4.75 18.36
N THR A 371 13.40 -5.00 17.50
CA THR A 371 12.86 -6.35 17.26
C THR A 371 13.95 -7.27 16.70
N SER A 372 13.90 -8.57 17.05
CA SER A 372 14.79 -9.60 16.52
C SER A 372 14.52 -9.93 15.05
N ASP A 373 13.30 -9.68 14.57
CA ASP A 373 12.93 -9.78 13.15
C ASP A 373 12.29 -8.47 12.71
N PHE A 374 12.97 -7.76 11.81
CA PHE A 374 12.49 -6.52 11.22
C PHE A 374 11.38 -6.74 10.20
N GLU A 375 11.30 -7.91 9.58
CA GLU A 375 10.55 -8.16 8.35
C GLU A 375 9.85 -9.54 8.39
N PRO A 376 8.88 -9.71 9.29
CA PRO A 376 8.33 -11.01 9.61
C PRO A 376 7.51 -11.63 8.47
N VAL A 377 7.47 -12.96 8.49
CA VAL A 377 6.61 -13.80 7.66
C VAL A 377 5.37 -14.24 8.45
N THR A 378 4.38 -14.84 7.78
CA THR A 378 3.23 -15.48 8.45
C THR A 378 3.28 -17.00 8.35
N ASN A 379 2.80 -17.67 9.40
CA ASN A 379 2.55 -19.10 9.46
C ASN A 379 1.35 -19.30 10.41
N PRO A 380 0.25 -19.99 10.02
CA PRO A 380 0.01 -20.68 8.76
C PRO A 380 -0.07 -19.78 7.52
N LYS A 381 -0.06 -20.41 6.35
CA LYS A 381 -0.52 -19.80 5.09
C LYS A 381 -2.03 -19.52 5.13
N PHE A 382 -2.52 -18.68 4.24
CA PHE A 382 -3.95 -18.46 4.09
C PHE A 382 -4.60 -19.64 3.35
N ASP A 383 -5.67 -20.20 3.90
CA ASP A 383 -6.47 -21.27 3.26
C ASP A 383 -7.64 -20.67 2.47
N ASP A 384 -7.73 -20.97 1.18
CA ASP A 384 -8.86 -20.63 0.31
C ASP A 384 -9.83 -21.81 0.09
N GLY A 385 -9.63 -22.95 0.75
CA GLY A 385 -10.46 -24.15 0.64
C GLY A 385 -11.95 -23.88 0.89
N PHE A 386 -12.27 -22.86 1.71
CA PHE A 386 -13.63 -22.41 1.96
C PHE A 386 -14.37 -21.93 0.68
N GLU A 387 -13.69 -21.39 -0.33
CA GLU A 387 -14.33 -20.88 -1.55
C GLU A 387 -14.92 -21.99 -2.44
N LYS A 388 -14.40 -23.22 -2.32
CA LYS A 388 -14.79 -24.39 -3.12
C LYS A 388 -16.23 -24.82 -2.83
N ASN A 389 -16.67 -24.66 -1.60
CA ASN A 389 -17.99 -25.11 -1.12
C ASN A 389 -19.11 -24.08 -1.34
N LEU A 390 -18.79 -22.90 -1.89
CA LEU A 390 -19.72 -21.79 -2.10
C LEU A 390 -20.41 -21.93 -3.46
N SER A 391 -21.66 -22.41 -3.47
CA SER A 391 -22.42 -22.75 -4.69
C SER A 391 -23.59 -21.81 -5.00
N SER A 392 -24.11 -21.07 -4.02
CA SER A 392 -25.23 -20.14 -4.22
C SER A 392 -25.13 -18.87 -3.37
N VAL A 393 -25.71 -17.76 -3.87
CA VAL A 393 -25.73 -16.47 -3.16
C VAL A 393 -26.30 -16.60 -1.75
N ARG A 394 -27.41 -17.33 -1.60
CA ARG A 394 -28.08 -17.57 -0.31
C ARG A 394 -27.15 -18.25 0.69
N GLN A 395 -26.50 -19.34 0.28
CA GLN A 395 -25.55 -20.06 1.12
C GLN A 395 -24.37 -19.16 1.55
N VAL A 396 -23.83 -18.33 0.65
CA VAL A 396 -22.76 -17.39 1.02
C VAL A 396 -23.28 -16.32 1.99
N LYS A 397 -24.50 -15.82 1.82
CA LYS A 397 -25.15 -14.86 2.73
C LYS A 397 -25.31 -15.44 4.14
N GLU A 398 -25.78 -16.68 4.25
CA GLU A 398 -25.87 -17.45 5.50
C GLU A 398 -24.50 -17.63 6.16
N ILE A 399 -23.47 -18.04 5.40
CA ILE A 399 -22.10 -18.26 5.90
C ILE A 399 -21.44 -16.95 6.35
N ILE A 400 -21.55 -15.86 5.60
CA ILE A 400 -21.01 -14.55 5.99
C ILE A 400 -21.71 -14.07 7.26
N HIS A 401 -23.03 -14.19 7.34
CA HIS A 401 -23.81 -13.75 8.51
C HIS A 401 -23.33 -14.44 9.80
N GLN A 402 -23.21 -15.77 9.77
CA GLN A 402 -22.68 -16.55 10.89
C GLN A 402 -21.22 -16.21 11.19
N PHE A 403 -20.37 -16.06 10.17
CA PHE A 403 -18.97 -15.68 10.36
C PHE A 403 -18.82 -14.34 11.11
N ILE A 404 -19.63 -13.34 10.79
CA ILE A 404 -19.59 -12.05 11.50
C ILE A 404 -20.08 -12.21 12.95
N LEU A 405 -21.17 -12.92 13.18
CA LEU A 405 -21.66 -13.20 14.54
C LEU A 405 -20.64 -13.98 15.38
N GLU A 406 -19.84 -14.86 14.78
CA GLU A 406 -18.74 -15.56 15.45
C GLU A 406 -17.59 -14.63 15.84
N GLN A 407 -17.20 -13.68 14.98
CA GLN A 407 -16.19 -12.67 15.34
C GLN A 407 -16.62 -11.80 16.54
N GLN A 408 -17.93 -11.66 16.77
CA GLN A 408 -18.50 -10.83 17.83
C GLN A 408 -18.67 -11.52 19.18
N LYS A 409 -18.37 -12.82 19.30
CA LYS A 409 -18.44 -13.57 20.59
C LYS A 409 -17.32 -13.20 21.59
N GLY A 410 -16.53 -12.17 21.29
CA GLY A 410 -15.47 -11.64 22.17
C GLY A 410 -15.98 -10.67 23.24
N SER A 411 -15.05 -10.02 23.94
CA SER A 411 -15.36 -9.11 25.08
C SER A 411 -15.77 -7.68 24.68
N ARG A 412 -15.80 -7.36 23.38
CA ARG A 412 -16.18 -6.02 22.90
C ARG A 412 -17.68 -5.96 22.63
N VAL A 413 -18.32 -4.87 23.04
CA VAL A 413 -19.72 -4.59 22.72
C VAL A 413 -19.89 -4.56 21.19
N PRO A 414 -20.79 -5.37 20.60
CA PRO A 414 -21.08 -5.34 19.17
C PRO A 414 -21.59 -3.96 18.74
N LEU A 415 -21.09 -3.46 17.61
CA LEU A 415 -21.57 -2.23 16.99
C LEU A 415 -22.54 -2.56 15.86
N CYS A 416 -23.66 -1.86 15.77
CA CYS A 416 -24.58 -1.94 14.64
C CYS A 416 -24.78 -0.55 14.00
N ILE A 417 -25.20 -0.53 12.74
CA ILE A 417 -25.64 0.70 12.08
C ILE A 417 -27.00 1.11 12.66
N ASN A 418 -27.15 2.39 13.03
CA ASN A 418 -28.46 3.00 13.29
C ASN A 418 -28.97 3.69 12.01
N PRO A 419 -29.96 3.11 11.29
CA PRO A 419 -30.42 3.66 10.01
C PRO A 419 -31.17 4.99 10.13
N GLN A 420 -31.65 5.31 11.34
CA GLN A 420 -32.42 6.52 11.59
C GLN A 420 -31.54 7.75 11.85
N SER A 421 -30.26 7.54 12.20
CA SER A 421 -29.28 8.59 12.49
C SER A 421 -29.12 9.57 11.33
N ALA A 422 -29.04 10.86 11.63
CA ALA A 422 -28.76 11.91 10.65
C ALA A 422 -27.39 11.70 9.95
N ALA A 423 -26.39 11.23 10.70
CA ALA A 423 -25.09 10.86 10.15
C ALA A 423 -25.22 9.72 9.11
N PHE A 424 -26.02 8.69 9.41
CA PHE A 424 -26.26 7.59 8.46
C PHE A 424 -27.09 8.02 7.23
N LYS A 425 -28.05 8.93 7.39
CA LYS A 425 -28.78 9.51 6.25
C LYS A 425 -27.85 10.34 5.36
N SER A 426 -26.90 11.08 5.93
CA SER A 426 -25.83 11.72 5.17
C SER A 426 -24.87 10.71 4.53
N PHE A 427 -24.63 9.57 5.18
CA PHE A 427 -23.78 8.49 4.71
C PHE A 427 -24.32 7.86 3.43
N ILE A 428 -25.59 7.40 3.45
CA ILE A 428 -26.22 6.78 2.29
C ILE A 428 -26.47 7.79 1.16
N SER A 429 -26.95 9.00 1.47
CA SER A 429 -27.26 10.00 0.43
C SER A 429 -26.03 10.55 -0.31
N ARG A 430 -24.83 10.46 0.28
CA ARG A 430 -23.55 10.76 -0.40
C ARG A 430 -22.93 9.54 -1.10
N ALA A 431 -23.35 8.33 -0.78
CA ALA A 431 -22.99 7.14 -1.54
C ALA A 431 -23.83 7.06 -2.84
N GLY A 432 -25.16 7.09 -2.72
CA GLY A 432 -26.07 6.87 -3.85
C GLY A 432 -26.10 7.96 -4.93
N ARG A 433 -25.51 9.14 -4.69
CA ARG A 433 -25.34 10.18 -5.73
C ARG A 433 -24.14 9.93 -6.66
N TYR A 434 -23.25 9.00 -6.31
CA TYR A 434 -22.03 8.72 -7.07
C TYR A 434 -22.10 7.40 -7.85
N ASP A 435 -23.08 6.54 -7.59
CA ASP A 435 -23.35 5.33 -8.38
C ASP A 435 -23.78 5.65 -9.83
N ASP A 436 -24.28 6.87 -10.10
CA ASP A 436 -24.62 7.36 -11.44
C ASP A 436 -23.44 8.00 -12.20
N ILE A 437 -22.28 8.20 -11.58
CA ILE A 437 -21.13 8.87 -12.21
C ILE A 437 -20.28 7.84 -12.96
N LYS A 438 -20.53 7.71 -14.27
CA LYS A 438 -19.55 7.17 -15.23
C LYS A 438 -18.21 7.89 -15.03
N PRO A 439 -17.05 7.21 -15.21
CA PRO A 439 -15.75 7.85 -15.07
C PRO A 439 -15.53 8.92 -16.17
N SER A 440 -15.91 10.15 -15.87
CA SER A 440 -15.61 11.34 -16.66
C SER A 440 -14.15 11.72 -16.43
N TYR A 441 -13.26 11.14 -17.23
CA TYR A 441 -11.93 11.70 -17.44
C TYR A 441 -12.07 12.97 -18.30
N ASP A 442 -12.54 14.06 -17.69
CA ASP A 442 -12.50 15.38 -18.30
C ASP A 442 -11.05 15.87 -18.31
N LEU A 443 -10.35 15.49 -19.38
CA LEU A 443 -9.12 16.12 -19.82
C LEU A 443 -9.43 17.57 -20.20
N GLN A 444 -8.94 18.53 -19.43
CA GLN A 444 -8.88 19.92 -19.85
C GLN A 444 -7.45 20.32 -20.22
N SER A 445 -7.28 20.59 -21.52
CA SER A 445 -6.21 21.38 -22.17
C SER A 445 -4.76 20.92 -21.95
#